data_AF-A0A821XRI8-F1
#
_entry.id   AF-A0A821XRI8-F1
#
_cell.length_a   1.000
_cell.length_b   1.000
_cell.length_c   1.000
_cell.angle_alpha   90.00
_cell.angle_beta   90.00
_cell.angle_gamma   90.00
#
_symmetry.space_group_name_H-M   'P 1'
#
loop_
_entity.id
_entity.type
_entity.pdbx_description
1 polymer ?
#
loop_
_entity_poly.entity_id
_entity_poly.type
_entity_poly.pdbx_seq_one_letter_code
_entity_poly.pdbx_strand_id
1 'polypeptide(L)'
;MMLRDWNIQNEQLHCFIRDGGSNMVKDLLAKCRKISGHFNHSQIAQDELIKIQTEQLNQPALRVIQDCVTRWNSTYYMVERLLKVKDSICLYASKHSIPQISPEEWLYLNKLVAILTPFEEITRNLSDTNTCISSVIPLIHVLKHTLQMEKEKIDTNPNFKNIIQKLIEDINSRFCDLQSNTLYSLATYLDPRYKLKFFNDVIKEQVQSELIRLLTLYDSNVASRVDDDEPSVAKRARLASNASNVDPSTSFEILSPIQSVHSNLADMLKNCSDEEESENDSMDTNSNLMIWKTLINEYNKENRLQLNEDPLLWWRYNIKYKVFAPIVRIYLSAPPSSVPSEQLFSAAGLIYEPLRNRLEGEKAAKLLFVKYNLPLVNFDY
;
A
#
# COMPACT_ATOMS: atom_id res chain seq x y z
N MET A 1 0.23 0.53 -12.03
CA MET A 1 -1.19 0.89 -11.97
C MET A 1 -1.36 2.05 -11.01
N MET A 2 -1.25 1.83 -9.70
CA MET A 2 -1.30 2.91 -8.70
C MET A 2 -0.41 4.12 -8.94
N LEU A 3 0.79 3.97 -9.52
CA LEU A 3 1.58 5.13 -9.90
C LEU A 3 0.84 6.05 -10.89
N ARG A 4 0.05 5.52 -11.84
CA ARG A 4 -0.84 6.34 -12.69
C ARG A 4 -1.93 7.01 -11.87
N ASP A 5 -2.54 6.31 -10.92
CA ASP A 5 -3.54 6.87 -9.99
C ASP A 5 -2.93 7.98 -9.11
N TRP A 6 -1.62 7.92 -8.86
CA TRP A 6 -0.78 8.92 -8.19
C TRP A 6 -0.19 9.96 -9.16
N ASN A 7 -0.68 9.99 -10.40
CA ASN A 7 -0.21 10.80 -11.53
C ASN A 7 1.28 10.62 -11.90
N ILE A 8 2.00 9.70 -11.24
CA ILE A 8 3.35 9.26 -11.61
C ILE A 8 3.18 8.38 -12.85
N GLN A 9 3.31 9.02 -14.02
CA GLN A 9 3.32 8.29 -15.26
C GLN A 9 4.39 7.20 -15.18
N ASN A 10 4.11 6.00 -15.71
CA ASN A 10 5.14 4.96 -15.82
C ASN A 10 6.37 5.51 -16.57
N GLU A 11 6.12 6.38 -17.55
CA GLU A 11 7.12 7.17 -18.26
C GLU A 11 7.87 8.16 -17.36
N GLN A 12 7.30 8.74 -16.30
CA GLN A 12 8.05 9.63 -15.42
C GLN A 12 9.04 8.86 -14.55
N LEU A 13 8.64 7.78 -13.87
CA LEU A 13 9.61 6.97 -13.09
C LEU A 13 10.60 6.24 -14.02
N HIS A 14 10.13 5.77 -15.19
CA HIS A 14 11.01 5.27 -16.24
C HIS A 14 11.93 6.36 -16.80
N CYS A 15 11.52 7.62 -16.89
CA CYS A 15 12.36 8.77 -17.25
C CYS A 15 13.18 9.30 -16.08
N PHE A 16 12.92 8.97 -14.81
CA PHE A 16 13.91 9.20 -13.74
C PHE A 16 15.04 8.18 -13.87
N ILE A 17 14.69 6.94 -14.15
CA ILE A 17 15.61 5.85 -14.41
C ILE A 17 16.36 6.02 -15.76
N ARG A 18 15.71 6.55 -16.80
CA ARG A 18 16.22 6.70 -18.18
C ARG A 18 16.67 8.12 -18.54
N ASP A 19 16.26 9.17 -17.83
CA ASP A 19 16.55 10.58 -18.19
C ASP A 19 16.97 11.47 -17.00
N GLY A 20 16.54 11.17 -15.77
CA GLY A 20 16.91 11.88 -14.55
C GLY A 20 18.18 11.38 -13.86
N GLY A 21 18.54 10.10 -14.06
CA GLY A 21 19.79 9.50 -13.64
C GLY A 21 20.95 9.89 -14.57
N SER A 22 22.16 9.96 -14.01
CA SER A 22 23.38 10.08 -14.81
C SER A 22 23.45 8.94 -15.84
N ASN A 23 24.11 9.18 -16.99
CA ASN A 23 24.18 8.21 -18.11
C ASN A 23 24.48 6.78 -17.63
N MET A 24 25.35 6.65 -16.61
CA MET A 24 25.56 5.48 -15.76
C MET A 24 24.33 4.58 -15.55
N VAL A 25 23.20 5.10 -15.05
CA VAL A 25 22.01 4.27 -14.75
C VAL A 25 21.30 3.83 -16.03
N LYS A 26 21.26 4.70 -17.05
CA LYS A 26 20.70 4.39 -18.37
C LYS A 26 21.47 3.23 -19.02
N ASP A 27 22.79 3.35 -19.05
CA ASP A 27 23.73 2.42 -19.67
C ASP A 27 23.74 1.07 -18.95
N LEU A 28 23.73 1.11 -17.61
CA LEU A 28 23.67 -0.07 -16.75
C LEU A 28 22.38 -0.87 -16.97
N LEU A 29 21.24 -0.21 -17.11
CA LEU A 29 19.98 -0.89 -17.43
C LEU A 29 19.91 -1.34 -18.90
N ALA A 30 20.54 -0.63 -19.83
CA ALA A 30 20.69 -1.11 -21.20
C ALA A 30 21.52 -2.42 -21.25
N LYS A 31 22.57 -2.56 -20.42
CA LYS A 31 23.29 -3.84 -20.24
C LYS A 31 22.36 -4.92 -19.66
N CYS A 32 21.63 -4.63 -18.59
CA CYS A 32 20.69 -5.57 -17.98
C CYS A 32 19.67 -6.10 -19.00
N ARG A 33 19.10 -5.23 -19.82
CA ARG A 33 18.14 -5.60 -20.88
C ARG A 33 18.75 -6.48 -21.96
N LYS A 34 20.01 -6.23 -22.38
CA LYS A 34 20.70 -7.08 -23.35
C LYS A 34 20.94 -8.49 -22.80
N ILE A 35 21.37 -8.59 -21.54
CA ILE A 35 21.55 -9.88 -20.84
C ILE A 35 20.21 -10.61 -20.71
N SER A 36 19.16 -9.93 -20.22
CA SER A 36 17.84 -10.54 -20.10
C SER A 36 17.24 -10.96 -21.45
N GLY A 37 17.44 -10.17 -22.51
CA GLY A 37 17.02 -10.51 -23.87
C GLY A 37 17.69 -11.77 -24.42
N HIS A 38 18.99 -11.96 -24.17
CA HIS A 38 19.71 -13.18 -24.56
C HIS A 38 19.06 -14.45 -24.00
N PHE A 39 18.80 -14.48 -22.68
CA PHE A 39 18.15 -15.62 -22.04
C PHE A 39 16.66 -15.75 -22.37
N ASN A 40 15.95 -14.65 -22.62
CA ASN A 40 14.53 -14.67 -22.99
C ASN A 40 14.31 -15.17 -24.44
N HIS A 41 15.25 -14.90 -25.35
CA HIS A 41 15.17 -15.37 -26.74
C HIS A 41 15.78 -16.76 -26.96
N SER A 42 16.69 -17.23 -26.09
CA SER A 42 17.35 -18.54 -26.22
C SER A 42 17.00 -19.47 -25.07
N GLN A 43 16.07 -20.40 -25.31
CA GLN A 43 15.73 -21.44 -24.34
C GLN A 43 16.96 -22.32 -24.02
N ILE A 44 17.84 -22.57 -24.99
CA ILE A 44 19.11 -23.30 -24.78
C ILE A 44 20.00 -22.58 -23.75
N ALA A 45 20.17 -21.26 -23.88
CA ALA A 45 20.92 -20.46 -22.91
C ALA A 45 20.25 -20.45 -21.54
N GLN A 46 18.91 -20.41 -21.50
CA GLN A 46 18.14 -20.43 -20.27
C GLN A 46 18.25 -21.79 -19.54
N ASP A 47 18.26 -22.90 -20.28
CA ASP A 47 18.43 -24.25 -19.73
C ASP A 47 19.87 -24.48 -19.25
N GLU A 48 20.88 -23.98 -19.98
CA GLU A 48 22.28 -24.00 -19.53
C GLU A 48 22.49 -23.18 -18.25
N LEU A 49 21.85 -22.00 -18.15
CA LEU A 49 21.90 -21.20 -16.92
C LEU A 49 21.25 -21.94 -15.74
N ILE A 50 20.15 -22.65 -15.96
CA ILE A 50 19.50 -23.48 -14.93
C ILE A 50 20.43 -24.63 -14.49
N LYS A 51 21.14 -25.27 -15.41
CA LYS A 51 22.16 -26.28 -15.05
C LYS A 51 23.31 -25.69 -14.25
N ILE A 52 23.77 -24.48 -14.57
CA ILE A 52 24.80 -23.79 -13.76
C ILE A 52 24.27 -23.52 -12.34
N GLN A 53 23.01 -23.05 -12.20
CA GLN A 53 22.37 -22.84 -10.91
C GLN A 53 22.31 -24.14 -10.08
N THR A 54 21.77 -25.21 -10.65
CA THR A 54 21.47 -26.45 -9.91
C THR A 54 22.67 -27.37 -9.76
N GLU A 55 23.46 -27.60 -10.81
CA GLU A 55 24.53 -28.62 -10.84
C GLU A 55 25.89 -28.08 -10.36
N GLN A 56 26.15 -26.78 -10.52
CA GLN A 56 27.46 -26.17 -10.17
C GLN A 56 27.40 -25.28 -8.92
N LEU A 57 26.27 -24.62 -8.63
CA LEU A 57 26.14 -23.67 -7.52
C LEU A 57 25.20 -24.13 -6.40
N ASN A 58 24.45 -25.23 -6.57
CA ASN A 58 23.41 -25.70 -5.63
C ASN A 58 22.37 -24.60 -5.28
N GLN A 59 22.05 -23.74 -6.26
CA GLN A 59 21.08 -22.65 -6.14
C GLN A 59 19.70 -23.03 -6.70
N PRO A 60 18.60 -22.41 -6.23
CA PRO A 60 17.28 -22.59 -6.83
C PRO A 60 17.26 -22.20 -8.32
N ALA A 61 16.60 -23.02 -9.14
CA ALA A 61 16.43 -22.76 -10.56
C ALA A 61 15.56 -21.50 -10.81
N LEU A 62 16.18 -20.42 -11.25
CA LEU A 62 15.55 -19.13 -11.48
C LEU A 62 15.77 -18.67 -12.93
N ARG A 63 14.68 -18.58 -13.69
CA ARG A 63 14.70 -17.97 -15.03
C ARG A 63 15.06 -16.49 -14.95
N VAL A 64 15.77 -15.99 -15.95
CA VAL A 64 15.96 -14.54 -16.13
C VAL A 64 14.64 -13.96 -16.64
N ILE A 65 14.34 -12.73 -16.24
CA ILE A 65 13.14 -12.01 -16.69
C ILE A 65 13.55 -10.70 -17.35
N GLN A 66 12.85 -10.33 -18.42
CA GLN A 66 13.05 -9.09 -19.16
C GLN A 66 12.03 -8.05 -18.72
N ASP A 67 12.42 -6.78 -18.67
CA ASP A 67 11.49 -5.71 -18.30
C ASP A 67 10.52 -5.34 -19.43
N CYS A 68 9.35 -4.86 -19.03
CA CYS A 68 8.36 -4.23 -19.88
C CYS A 68 8.53 -2.71 -19.72
N VAL A 69 9.07 -2.07 -20.76
CA VAL A 69 9.42 -0.63 -20.80
C VAL A 69 8.29 0.30 -20.31
N THR A 70 7.02 -0.11 -20.47
CA THR A 70 5.84 0.68 -20.06
C THR A 70 5.41 0.46 -18.60
N ARG A 71 6.12 -0.35 -17.80
CA ARG A 71 5.79 -0.68 -16.39
C ARG A 71 7.04 -0.76 -15.51
N TRP A 72 7.32 0.30 -14.75
CA TRP A 72 8.50 0.44 -13.88
C TRP A 72 8.78 -0.76 -12.95
N ASN A 73 7.74 -1.37 -12.36
CA ASN A 73 7.84 -2.57 -11.51
C ASN A 73 8.62 -3.70 -12.20
N SER A 74 8.45 -3.86 -13.51
CA SER A 74 9.14 -4.92 -14.26
C SER A 74 10.64 -4.63 -14.42
N THR A 75 11.06 -3.36 -14.46
CA THR A 75 12.49 -2.98 -14.41
C THR A 75 13.07 -3.28 -13.03
N TYR A 76 12.33 -3.00 -11.95
CA TYR A 76 12.70 -3.39 -10.59
C TYR A 76 12.88 -4.92 -10.47
N TYR A 77 11.86 -5.69 -10.84
CA TYR A 77 11.92 -7.16 -10.77
C TYR A 77 13.01 -7.75 -11.69
N MET A 78 13.27 -7.17 -12.88
CA MET A 78 14.38 -7.59 -13.74
C MET A 78 15.72 -7.44 -13.01
N VAL A 79 16.01 -6.28 -12.43
CA VAL A 79 17.28 -6.06 -11.72
C VAL A 79 17.36 -6.95 -10.47
N GLU A 80 16.29 -7.03 -9.70
CA GLU A 80 16.22 -7.88 -8.50
C GLU A 80 16.43 -9.37 -8.83
N ARG A 81 15.89 -9.84 -9.97
CA ARG A 81 16.16 -11.19 -10.49
C ARG A 81 17.61 -11.36 -10.91
N LEU A 82 18.18 -10.42 -11.68
CA LEU A 82 19.57 -10.47 -12.12
C LEU A 82 20.55 -10.51 -10.95
N LEU A 83 20.26 -9.80 -9.86
CA LEU A 83 21.02 -9.88 -8.60
C LEU A 83 20.95 -11.28 -7.96
N LYS A 84 19.75 -11.89 -7.91
CA LYS A 84 19.55 -13.25 -7.37
C LYS A 84 20.25 -14.34 -8.18
N VAL A 85 20.49 -14.13 -9.48
CA VAL A 85 21.19 -15.09 -10.36
C VAL A 85 22.60 -14.63 -10.77
N LYS A 86 23.16 -13.62 -10.08
CA LYS A 86 24.43 -12.97 -10.40
C LYS A 86 25.55 -13.96 -10.68
N ASP A 87 25.81 -14.88 -9.75
CA ASP A 87 26.97 -15.79 -9.84
C ASP A 87 26.82 -16.77 -11.01
N SER A 88 25.59 -17.22 -11.26
CA SER A 88 25.26 -18.06 -12.42
C SER A 88 25.48 -17.32 -13.74
N ILE A 89 25.09 -16.04 -13.82
CA ILE A 89 25.33 -15.20 -15.00
C ILE A 89 26.83 -14.95 -15.19
N CYS A 90 27.59 -14.70 -14.13
CA CYS A 90 29.04 -14.54 -14.20
C CYS A 90 29.75 -15.81 -14.71
N LEU A 91 29.36 -16.98 -14.23
CA LEU A 91 29.88 -18.27 -14.73
C LEU A 91 29.50 -18.51 -16.19
N TYR A 92 28.26 -18.23 -16.59
CA TYR A 92 27.82 -18.35 -17.98
C TYR A 92 28.61 -17.38 -18.89
N ALA A 93 28.77 -16.13 -18.48
CA ALA A 93 29.52 -15.09 -19.21
C ALA A 93 31.04 -15.34 -19.28
N SER A 94 31.57 -16.32 -18.54
CA SER A 94 32.96 -16.77 -18.69
C SER A 94 33.16 -17.71 -19.90
N LYS A 95 32.08 -18.36 -20.36
CA LYS A 95 32.07 -19.33 -21.47
C LYS A 95 31.43 -18.76 -22.74
N HIS A 96 30.57 -17.76 -22.61
CA HIS A 96 29.76 -17.18 -23.69
C HIS A 96 30.00 -15.68 -23.85
N SER A 97 30.01 -15.19 -25.09
CA SER A 97 30.18 -13.77 -25.40
C SER A 97 28.87 -12.99 -25.18
N ILE A 98 28.54 -12.74 -23.92
CA ILE A 98 27.44 -11.84 -23.51
C ILE A 98 27.98 -10.59 -22.80
N PRO A 99 27.23 -9.48 -22.76
CA PRO A 99 27.64 -8.29 -22.01
C PRO A 99 27.89 -8.62 -20.54
N GLN A 100 29.07 -8.25 -20.04
CA GLN A 100 29.43 -8.44 -18.63
C GLN A 100 29.11 -7.17 -17.82
N ILE A 101 28.67 -7.39 -16.58
CA ILE A 101 28.43 -6.35 -15.57
C ILE A 101 29.64 -6.37 -14.62
N SER A 102 30.30 -5.23 -14.44
CA SER A 102 31.48 -5.14 -13.58
C SER A 102 31.12 -5.31 -12.08
N PRO A 103 32.08 -5.63 -11.19
CA PRO A 103 31.83 -5.69 -9.76
C PRO A 103 31.25 -4.38 -9.17
N GLU A 104 31.70 -3.23 -9.69
CA GLU A 104 31.19 -1.90 -9.32
C GLU A 104 29.76 -1.70 -9.83
N GLU A 105 29.47 -2.09 -11.06
CA GLU A 105 28.12 -2.02 -11.63
C GLU A 105 27.12 -2.92 -10.88
N TRP A 106 27.54 -4.08 -10.38
CA TRP A 106 26.73 -4.90 -9.48
C TRP A 106 26.41 -4.20 -8.16
N LEU A 107 27.31 -3.38 -7.61
CA LEU A 107 27.01 -2.56 -6.42
C LEU A 107 25.99 -1.46 -6.76
N TYR A 108 26.09 -0.85 -7.94
CA TYR A 108 25.10 0.13 -8.42
C TYR A 108 23.72 -0.49 -8.66
N LEU A 109 23.63 -1.72 -9.16
CA LEU A 109 22.36 -2.45 -9.26
C LEU A 109 21.75 -2.75 -7.89
N ASN A 110 22.54 -3.17 -6.90
CA ASN A 110 22.07 -3.37 -5.53
C ASN A 110 21.53 -2.06 -4.92
N LYS A 111 22.27 -0.95 -5.05
CA LYS A 111 21.85 0.37 -4.54
C LYS A 111 20.59 0.87 -5.26
N LEU A 112 20.47 0.66 -6.57
CA LEU A 112 19.25 0.99 -7.33
C LEU A 112 18.03 0.20 -6.85
N VAL A 113 18.18 -1.11 -6.60
CA VAL A 113 17.10 -1.93 -6.02
C VAL A 113 16.72 -1.42 -4.64
N ALA A 114 17.69 -1.16 -3.75
CA ALA A 114 17.42 -0.62 -2.42
C ALA A 114 16.65 0.71 -2.43
N ILE A 115 16.91 1.61 -3.38
CA ILE A 115 16.18 2.88 -3.56
C ILE A 115 14.75 2.64 -4.09
N LEU A 116 14.54 1.60 -4.91
CA LEU A 116 13.25 1.31 -5.54
C LEU A 116 12.35 0.39 -4.68
N THR A 117 12.90 -0.44 -3.79
CA THR A 117 12.13 -1.35 -2.92
C THR A 117 11.01 -0.63 -2.14
N PRO A 118 11.23 0.53 -1.48
CA PRO A 118 10.15 1.23 -0.74
C PRO A 118 8.96 1.63 -1.62
N PHE A 119 9.19 1.95 -2.90
CA PHE A 119 8.10 2.24 -3.85
C PHE A 119 7.30 0.98 -4.18
N GLU A 120 7.97 -0.18 -4.29
CA GLU A 120 7.32 -1.45 -4.65
C GLU A 120 6.51 -1.97 -3.46
N GLU A 121 7.05 -1.92 -2.24
CA GLU A 121 6.36 -2.32 -1.01
C GLU A 121 5.06 -1.53 -0.80
N ILE A 122 5.12 -0.21 -0.97
CA ILE A 122 3.96 0.69 -0.86
C ILE A 122 2.97 0.44 -2.00
N THR A 123 3.47 0.26 -3.23
CA THR A 123 2.64 -0.10 -4.38
C THR A 123 1.98 -1.47 -4.20
N ARG A 124 2.59 -2.41 -3.47
CA ARG A 124 1.99 -3.70 -3.14
C ARG A 124 0.94 -3.55 -2.05
N ASN A 125 1.25 -2.85 -0.95
CA ASN A 125 0.36 -2.66 0.19
C ASN A 125 -0.96 -1.99 -0.19
N LEU A 126 -0.90 -0.89 -0.96
CA LEU A 126 -2.09 -0.16 -1.40
C LEU A 126 -2.78 -0.80 -2.63
N SER A 127 -2.24 -1.90 -3.16
CA SER A 127 -2.90 -2.75 -4.18
C SER A 127 -3.73 -3.88 -3.56
N ASP A 128 -3.60 -4.10 -2.25
CA ASP A 128 -4.39 -5.09 -1.50
C ASP A 128 -5.86 -4.64 -1.42
N THR A 129 -6.77 -5.60 -1.58
CA THR A 129 -8.22 -5.38 -1.53
C THR A 129 -8.73 -4.93 -0.16
N ASN A 130 -7.96 -5.17 0.90
CA ASN A 130 -8.32 -4.82 2.29
C ASN A 130 -7.70 -3.50 2.76
N THR A 131 -6.87 -2.85 1.93
CA THR A 131 -6.24 -1.58 2.30
C THR A 131 -7.17 -0.39 2.06
N CYS A 132 -7.08 0.60 2.94
CA CYS A 132 -7.89 1.81 2.95
C CYS A 132 -7.05 3.05 2.58
N ILE A 133 -7.69 4.10 2.04
CA ILE A 133 -7.11 5.45 1.88
C ILE A 133 -6.46 6.02 3.15
N SER A 134 -6.84 5.54 4.34
CA SER A 134 -6.23 5.93 5.63
C SER A 134 -4.72 5.68 5.73
N SER A 135 -4.20 4.71 4.97
CA SER A 135 -2.78 4.37 4.97
C SER A 135 -1.94 5.25 4.03
N VAL A 136 -2.55 6.02 3.14
CA VAL A 136 -1.84 6.77 2.09
C VAL A 136 -0.94 7.87 2.68
N ILE A 137 -1.44 8.69 3.61
CA ILE A 137 -0.62 9.71 4.29
C ILE A 137 0.55 9.08 5.07
N PRO A 138 0.34 8.06 5.94
CA PRO A 138 1.41 7.33 6.61
C PRO A 138 2.47 6.78 5.64
N LEU A 139 2.06 6.11 4.57
CA LEU A 139 2.99 5.45 3.64
C LEU A 139 3.79 6.46 2.82
N ILE A 140 3.18 7.56 2.34
CA ILE A 140 3.92 8.64 1.67
C ILE A 140 4.90 9.33 2.62
N HIS A 141 4.55 9.50 3.90
CA HIS A 141 5.47 10.02 4.92
C HIS A 141 6.66 9.08 5.15
N VAL A 142 6.41 7.78 5.32
CA VAL A 142 7.44 6.74 5.48
C VAL A 142 8.34 6.63 4.24
N LEU A 143 7.77 6.72 3.03
CA LEU A 143 8.55 6.74 1.78
C LEU A 143 9.56 7.89 1.76
N LYS A 144 9.10 9.11 2.04
CA LYS A 144 9.97 10.30 2.10
C LYS A 144 11.07 10.15 3.14
N HIS A 145 10.73 9.64 4.34
CA HIS A 145 11.69 9.41 5.41
C HIS A 145 12.75 8.37 5.02
N THR A 146 12.34 7.21 4.50
CA THR A 146 13.25 6.15 4.04
C THR A 146 14.20 6.63 2.95
N LEU A 147 13.70 7.40 1.98
CA LEU A 147 14.53 8.01 0.94
C LEU A 147 15.53 9.03 1.52
N GLN A 148 15.09 9.91 2.42
CA GLN A 148 15.98 10.88 3.05
C GLN A 148 17.10 10.20 3.85
N MET A 149 16.78 9.14 4.61
CA MET A 149 17.78 8.33 5.31
C MET A 149 18.79 7.69 4.34
N GLU A 150 18.35 7.12 3.22
CA GLU A 150 19.25 6.54 2.21
C GLU A 150 20.17 7.60 1.55
N LYS A 151 19.66 8.82 1.36
CA LYS A 151 20.42 9.97 0.83
C LYS A 151 21.50 10.44 1.81
N GLU A 152 21.25 10.38 3.11
CA GLU A 152 22.17 10.83 4.16
C GLU A 152 23.35 9.88 4.39
N LYS A 153 23.19 8.58 4.09
CA LYS A 153 24.26 7.57 4.22
C LYS A 153 25.56 7.96 3.51
N ILE A 154 26.68 7.53 4.08
CA ILE A 154 28.04 7.83 3.60
C ILE A 154 28.38 7.03 2.34
N ASP A 155 27.89 5.79 2.22
CA ASP A 155 28.14 4.90 1.07
C ASP A 155 27.28 5.23 -0.16
N THR A 156 26.27 6.09 -0.03
CA THR A 156 25.44 6.54 -1.15
C THR A 156 26.22 7.54 -2.01
N ASN A 157 26.61 7.14 -3.22
CA ASN A 157 27.39 7.99 -4.12
C ASN A 157 26.60 9.25 -4.58
N PRO A 158 27.28 10.32 -5.06
CA PRO A 158 26.62 11.57 -5.45
C PRO A 158 25.54 11.41 -6.52
N ASN A 159 25.70 10.47 -7.45
CA ASN A 159 24.69 10.18 -8.49
C ASN A 159 23.38 9.69 -7.86
N PHE A 160 23.46 8.74 -6.91
CA PHE A 160 22.29 8.26 -6.18
C PHE A 160 21.72 9.33 -5.24
N LYS A 161 22.53 10.16 -4.57
CA LYS A 161 22.01 11.28 -3.77
C LYS A 161 21.20 12.27 -4.61
N ASN A 162 21.62 12.55 -5.85
CA ASN A 162 20.90 13.39 -6.80
C ASN A 162 19.60 12.73 -7.31
N ILE A 163 19.62 11.42 -7.57
CA ILE A 163 18.41 10.66 -7.95
C ILE A 163 17.38 10.68 -6.81
N ILE A 164 17.82 10.40 -5.58
CA ILE A 164 16.95 10.39 -4.40
C ILE A 164 16.38 11.79 -4.13
N GLN A 165 17.18 12.85 -4.26
CA GLN A 165 16.69 14.22 -4.12
C GLN A 165 15.55 14.53 -5.10
N LYS A 166 15.72 14.19 -6.39
CA LYS A 166 14.67 14.37 -7.41
C LYS A 166 13.41 13.59 -7.06
N LEU A 167 13.54 12.31 -6.67
CA LEU A 167 12.41 11.49 -6.25
C LEU A 167 11.64 12.11 -5.06
N ILE A 168 12.34 12.69 -4.08
CA ILE A 168 11.71 13.40 -2.96
C ILE A 168 10.99 14.67 -3.45
N GLU A 169 11.58 15.44 -4.38
CA GLU A 169 10.96 16.62 -5.00
C GLU A 169 9.69 16.26 -5.77
N ASP A 170 9.68 15.18 -6.55
CA ASP A 170 8.49 14.68 -7.24
C ASP A 170 7.38 14.29 -6.27
N ILE A 171 7.70 13.53 -5.21
CA ILE A 171 6.74 13.12 -4.19
C ILE A 171 6.16 14.38 -3.52
N ASN A 172 6.99 15.36 -3.18
CA ASN A 172 6.53 16.63 -2.61
C ASN A 172 5.60 17.40 -3.56
N SER A 173 5.94 17.48 -4.85
CA SER A 173 5.15 18.20 -5.87
C SER A 173 3.80 17.55 -6.16
N ARG A 174 3.69 16.22 -6.01
CA ARG A 174 2.47 15.44 -6.31
C ARG A 174 1.53 15.30 -5.12
N PHE A 175 2.10 15.18 -3.93
CA PHE A 175 1.37 14.95 -2.69
C PHE A 175 1.37 16.19 -1.79
N CYS A 176 1.60 17.38 -2.35
CA CYS A 176 1.58 18.66 -1.64
C CYS A 176 0.27 18.86 -0.86
N ASP A 177 -0.86 18.57 -1.51
CA ASP A 177 -2.20 18.75 -0.96
C ASP A 177 -2.77 17.48 -0.31
N LEU A 178 -1.94 16.45 -0.11
CA LEU A 178 -2.43 15.17 0.42
C LEU A 178 -2.94 15.31 1.87
N GLN A 179 -2.31 16.17 2.69
CA GLN A 179 -2.75 16.41 4.07
C GLN A 179 -3.90 17.42 4.18
N SER A 180 -4.03 18.35 3.23
CA SER A 180 -5.16 19.30 3.17
C SER A 180 -6.42 18.68 2.56
N ASN A 181 -6.29 17.60 1.78
CA ASN A 181 -7.43 16.87 1.25
C ASN A 181 -8.19 16.10 2.35
N THR A 182 -9.39 16.61 2.66
CA THR A 182 -10.34 16.09 3.65
C THR A 182 -10.59 14.58 3.59
N LEU A 183 -10.56 13.96 2.40
CA LEU A 183 -10.79 12.52 2.26
C LEU A 183 -9.67 11.70 2.90
N TYR A 184 -8.42 12.02 2.56
CA TYR A 184 -7.25 11.34 3.09
C TYR A 184 -7.01 11.70 4.56
N SER A 185 -7.20 12.96 4.95
CA SER A 185 -6.90 13.43 6.29
C SER A 185 -7.90 12.91 7.33
N LEU A 186 -9.21 12.92 7.06
CA LEU A 186 -10.19 12.27 7.93
C LEU A 186 -10.01 10.76 7.98
N ALA A 187 -9.78 10.08 6.85
CA ALA A 187 -9.57 8.63 6.86
C ALA A 187 -8.34 8.24 7.68
N THR A 188 -7.23 8.97 7.54
CA THR A 188 -6.00 8.75 8.32
C THR A 188 -6.24 9.01 9.81
N TYR A 189 -7.00 10.06 10.16
CA TYR A 189 -7.32 10.37 11.55
C TYR A 189 -8.25 9.35 12.22
N LEU A 190 -9.29 8.93 11.48
CA LEU A 190 -10.25 7.92 11.93
C LEU A 190 -9.66 6.50 11.95
N ASP A 191 -8.46 6.28 11.41
CA ASP A 191 -7.77 5.00 11.57
C ASP A 191 -7.04 4.96 12.93
N PRO A 192 -7.44 4.07 13.86
CA PRO A 192 -6.89 4.03 15.22
C PRO A 192 -5.40 3.64 15.25
N ARG A 193 -4.83 3.16 14.15
CA ARG A 193 -3.39 2.85 14.00
C ARG A 193 -2.55 4.12 13.82
N TYR A 194 -3.13 5.19 13.25
CA TYR A 194 -2.40 6.40 12.85
C TYR A 194 -2.81 7.62 13.69
N LYS A 195 -4.12 7.89 13.79
CA LYS A 195 -4.68 9.07 14.48
C LYS A 195 -3.97 10.36 14.02
N LEU A 196 -3.56 11.20 14.97
CA LEU A 196 -2.90 12.48 14.71
C LEU A 196 -1.39 12.41 14.39
N LYS A 197 -0.77 11.22 14.25
CA LYS A 197 0.71 11.09 14.23
C LYS A 197 1.39 11.81 13.05
N PHE A 198 0.70 11.89 11.90
CA PHE A 198 1.29 12.36 10.64
C PHE A 198 0.91 13.81 10.26
N PHE A 199 0.23 14.52 11.17
CA PHE A 199 -0.26 15.87 10.96
C PHE A 199 0.55 16.90 11.75
N ASN A 200 0.78 18.06 11.14
CA ASN A 200 1.13 19.27 11.88
C ASN A 200 -0.10 19.81 12.64
N ASP A 201 0.09 20.72 13.59
CA ASP A 201 -0.98 21.16 14.50
C ASP A 201 -2.17 21.81 13.79
N VAL A 202 -1.91 22.57 12.72
CA VAL A 202 -2.96 23.16 11.87
C VAL A 202 -3.85 22.08 11.24
N ILE A 203 -3.27 21.01 10.70
CA ILE A 203 -4.07 19.90 10.14
C ILE A 203 -4.77 19.11 11.25
N LYS A 204 -4.19 18.95 12.45
CA LYS A 204 -4.86 18.29 13.58
C LYS A 204 -6.16 19.00 13.96
N GLU A 205 -6.14 20.33 14.04
CA GLU A 205 -7.32 21.16 14.33
C GLU A 205 -8.35 21.11 13.21
N GLN A 206 -7.92 21.23 11.95
CA GLN A 206 -8.79 21.17 10.78
C GLN A 206 -9.57 19.85 10.71
N VAL A 207 -8.88 18.71 10.89
CA VAL A 207 -9.51 17.38 10.78
C VAL A 207 -10.49 17.10 11.92
N GLN A 208 -10.19 17.56 13.15
CA GLN A 208 -11.13 17.46 14.27
C GLN A 208 -12.35 18.36 14.09
N SER A 209 -12.14 19.60 13.63
CA SER A 209 -13.22 20.55 13.34
C SER A 209 -14.14 20.03 12.23
N GLU A 210 -13.57 19.42 11.19
CA GLU A 210 -14.31 18.81 10.11
C GLU A 210 -15.08 17.55 10.55
N LEU A 211 -14.49 16.70 11.40
CA LEU A 211 -15.22 15.57 12.00
C LEU A 211 -16.44 16.06 12.78
N ILE A 212 -16.29 17.10 13.61
CA ILE A 212 -17.40 17.74 14.32
C ILE A 212 -18.46 18.25 13.34
N ARG A 213 -18.05 18.98 12.28
CA ARG A 213 -18.97 19.50 11.25
C ARG A 213 -19.79 18.39 10.59
N LEU A 214 -19.16 17.26 10.27
CA LEU A 214 -19.82 16.08 9.70
C LEU A 214 -20.77 15.40 10.68
N LEU A 215 -20.45 15.37 11.98
CA LEU A 215 -21.35 14.89 13.04
C LEU A 215 -22.58 15.78 13.16
N THR A 216 -22.42 17.10 13.22
CA THR A 216 -23.54 18.06 13.24
C THR A 216 -24.47 17.89 12.05
N LEU A 217 -23.91 17.72 10.84
CA LEU A 217 -24.70 17.48 9.63
C LEU A 217 -25.42 16.13 9.68
N TYR A 218 -24.78 15.08 10.19
CA TYR A 218 -25.42 13.77 10.31
C TYR A 218 -26.58 13.80 11.31
N ASP A 219 -26.39 14.42 12.48
CA ASP A 219 -27.39 14.58 13.54
C ASP A 219 -28.61 15.37 13.03
N SER A 220 -28.37 16.49 12.34
CA SER A 220 -29.42 17.32 11.73
C SER A 220 -30.21 16.58 10.63
N ASN A 221 -29.54 15.75 9.83
CA ASN A 221 -30.16 14.91 8.80
C ASN A 221 -30.90 13.68 9.39
N VAL A 222 -30.58 13.26 10.61
CA VAL A 222 -31.33 12.23 11.33
C VAL A 222 -32.58 12.85 11.96
N ALA A 223 -32.45 13.99 12.65
CA ALA A 223 -33.57 14.70 13.26
C ALA A 223 -34.68 15.01 12.23
N SER A 224 -34.31 15.51 11.05
CA SER A 224 -35.25 15.80 9.95
C SER A 224 -35.84 14.57 9.25
N ARG A 225 -35.43 13.34 9.59
CA ARG A 225 -36.07 12.10 9.14
C ARG A 225 -37.03 11.49 10.17
N VAL A 226 -37.08 12.03 11.39
CA VAL A 226 -37.97 11.51 12.44
C VAL A 226 -39.41 12.04 12.28
N ASP A 227 -39.61 13.16 11.58
CA ASP A 227 -40.94 13.78 11.41
C ASP A 227 -41.80 13.18 10.26
N ASP A 228 -41.24 12.33 9.37
CA ASP A 228 -41.93 11.84 8.15
C ASP A 228 -42.20 10.32 8.11
N ASP A 229 -41.68 9.49 9.03
CA ASP A 229 -41.78 8.02 8.98
C ASP A 229 -42.55 7.39 10.18
N GLU A 230 -43.86 7.17 10.02
CA GLU A 230 -44.64 6.27 10.88
C GLU A 230 -44.28 4.80 10.55
N PRO A 231 -43.98 3.92 11.54
CA PRO A 231 -43.21 2.70 11.28
C PRO A 231 -44.05 1.54 10.71
N SER A 232 -43.87 1.24 9.41
CA SER A 232 -44.34 -0.02 8.84
C SER A 232 -43.42 -1.21 9.19
N VAL A 233 -44.01 -2.26 9.78
CA VAL A 233 -43.26 -3.37 10.40
C VAL A 233 -42.90 -4.46 9.37
N ALA A 234 -41.61 -4.73 9.18
CA ALA A 234 -41.13 -5.91 8.43
C ALA A 234 -39.92 -6.62 9.09
N LYS A 235 -40.24 -7.56 9.99
CA LYS A 235 -39.47 -8.77 10.40
C LYS A 235 -37.93 -8.72 10.52
N ARG A 236 -37.48 -8.86 11.78
CA ARG A 236 -36.17 -9.41 12.16
C ARG A 236 -36.01 -10.85 11.66
N ALA A 237 -34.77 -11.27 11.43
CA ALA A 237 -34.31 -12.64 11.66
C ALA A 237 -33.02 -12.59 12.52
N ARG A 238 -32.94 -13.45 13.54
CA ARG A 238 -31.75 -13.69 14.36
C ARG A 238 -31.39 -15.18 14.27
N LEU A 239 -30.13 -15.50 14.00
CA LEU A 239 -29.44 -16.73 14.43
C LEU A 239 -27.99 -16.30 14.73
N ALA A 240 -27.45 -16.46 15.94
CA ALA A 240 -27.21 -17.67 16.75
C ALA A 240 -25.79 -18.19 16.52
N SER A 241 -24.99 -18.14 17.60
CA SER A 241 -23.58 -18.49 17.69
C SER A 241 -23.34 -20.00 17.83
N ASN A 242 -22.14 -20.46 17.49
CA ASN A 242 -21.49 -21.60 18.16
C ASN A 242 -19.95 -21.44 18.10
N ALA A 243 -19.22 -22.14 18.98
CA ALA A 243 -17.80 -21.92 19.24
C ALA A 243 -16.99 -23.23 19.44
N SER A 244 -15.65 -23.10 19.47
CA SER A 244 -14.65 -24.12 19.87
C SER A 244 -14.35 -25.23 18.82
N ASN A 245 -13.13 -25.80 18.66
CA ASN A 245 -11.95 -25.91 19.54
C ASN A 245 -10.59 -26.16 18.79
N VAL A 246 -9.49 -25.62 19.35
CA VAL A 246 -8.12 -26.20 19.55
C VAL A 246 -7.14 -26.53 18.38
N ASP A 247 -5.86 -26.20 18.64
CA ASP A 247 -4.59 -26.32 17.88
C ASP A 247 -3.96 -27.75 17.92
N PRO A 248 -2.93 -28.13 17.11
CA PRO A 248 -1.54 -27.95 17.59
C PRO A 248 -0.42 -27.70 16.53
N SER A 249 0.35 -26.63 16.73
CA SER A 249 1.83 -26.54 16.68
C SER A 249 2.70 -27.31 15.63
N THR A 250 3.59 -26.60 14.91
CA THR A 250 5.09 -26.63 15.03
C THR A 250 5.84 -26.30 13.73
N SER A 251 6.83 -25.39 13.78
CA SER A 251 8.14 -25.54 13.10
C SER A 251 9.17 -24.49 13.56
N PHE A 252 10.45 -24.83 13.44
CA PHE A 252 11.63 -24.21 14.06
C PHE A 252 12.16 -22.89 13.44
N GLU A 253 13.10 -22.26 14.15
CA GLU A 253 13.77 -20.97 13.85
C GLU A 253 14.86 -21.04 12.76
N ILE A 254 15.05 -19.94 12.01
CA ILE A 254 16.34 -19.51 11.42
C ILE A 254 16.46 -17.96 11.51
N LEU A 255 17.68 -17.46 11.74
CA LEU A 255 18.02 -16.06 12.04
C LEU A 255 17.96 -15.07 10.86
N SER A 256 17.95 -13.77 11.22
CA SER A 256 17.55 -12.59 10.45
C SER A 256 18.56 -11.97 9.45
N PRO A 257 18.04 -11.21 8.47
CA PRO A 257 18.72 -10.03 7.92
C PRO A 257 17.90 -8.72 8.04
N ILE A 258 18.52 -7.71 8.65
CA ILE A 258 18.28 -6.25 8.58
C ILE A 258 16.85 -5.71 8.88
N GLN A 259 16.79 -4.82 9.88
CA GLN A 259 15.63 -4.16 10.47
C GLN A 259 14.42 -3.85 9.54
N SER A 260 13.25 -4.36 9.91
CA SER A 260 11.96 -4.15 9.22
C SER A 260 11.38 -2.75 9.44
N VAL A 261 10.70 -2.22 8.42
CA VAL A 261 9.92 -0.96 8.47
C VAL A 261 8.93 -0.92 9.65
N HIS A 262 8.44 -2.09 10.10
CA HIS A 262 7.55 -2.19 11.25
C HIS A 262 8.21 -1.81 12.60
N SER A 263 9.53 -1.99 12.78
CA SER A 263 10.18 -1.61 14.05
C SER A 263 10.30 -0.09 14.18
N ASN A 264 10.62 0.60 13.09
CA ASN A 264 10.80 2.05 13.10
C ASN A 264 9.47 2.78 13.39
N LEU A 265 8.33 2.21 12.97
CA LEU A 265 7.04 2.74 13.37
C LEU A 265 6.77 2.48 14.87
N ALA A 266 7.12 1.31 15.40
CA ALA A 266 6.95 0.99 16.81
C ALA A 266 7.79 1.91 17.73
N ASP A 267 9.03 2.23 17.35
CA ASP A 267 9.89 3.14 18.12
C ASP A 267 9.38 4.60 18.08
N MET A 268 8.79 5.05 16.97
CA MET A 268 8.15 6.37 16.86
C MET A 268 6.87 6.53 17.71
N LEU A 269 6.36 5.46 18.34
CA LEU A 269 5.08 5.45 19.06
C LEU A 269 5.20 5.58 20.59
N LYS A 270 6.41 5.65 21.15
CA LYS A 270 6.61 5.88 22.59
C LYS A 270 6.67 7.38 22.95
N ASN A 271 5.94 7.71 24.03
CA ASN A 271 5.94 8.94 24.82
C ASN A 271 5.26 10.18 24.21
N CYS A 272 4.15 10.62 24.82
CA CYS A 272 4.02 11.86 25.60
C CYS A 272 2.57 12.04 26.09
N SER A 273 2.39 12.68 27.23
CA SER A 273 1.11 12.97 27.90
C SER A 273 0.94 14.48 28.17
N ASP A 274 -0.25 14.87 28.64
CA ASP A 274 -0.57 16.16 29.29
C ASP A 274 -0.71 17.37 28.32
N GLU A 275 -1.54 18.42 28.51
CA GLU A 275 -2.42 18.91 29.62
C GLU A 275 -3.82 19.37 29.09
N GLU A 276 -4.70 19.93 29.95
CA GLU A 276 -6.09 20.34 29.63
C GLU A 276 -6.41 21.81 30.00
N GLU A 277 -7.21 22.51 29.18
CA GLU A 277 -7.90 23.77 29.55
C GLU A 277 -9.34 23.83 28.97
N SER A 278 -10.21 24.69 29.51
CA SER A 278 -11.68 24.62 29.37
C SER A 278 -12.39 25.98 29.33
N GLU A 279 -13.47 26.16 28.54
CA GLU A 279 -14.55 27.17 28.75
C GLU A 279 -15.82 26.93 27.86
N ASN A 280 -16.94 27.67 28.09
CA ASN A 280 -18.35 27.34 27.68
C ASN A 280 -18.87 28.13 26.42
N ASP A 281 -20.15 28.23 25.97
CA ASP A 281 -21.52 27.81 26.39
C ASP A 281 -22.52 27.74 25.17
N SER A 282 -23.75 27.20 25.32
CA SER A 282 -25.01 27.35 24.50
C SER A 282 -25.90 26.08 24.32
N MET A 283 -26.89 25.93 25.21
CA MET A 283 -27.40 24.70 25.85
C MET A 283 -27.98 23.45 25.13
N ASP A 284 -28.11 23.33 23.80
CA ASP A 284 -28.64 22.05 23.22
C ASP A 284 -27.77 21.52 22.08
N THR A 285 -27.46 22.37 21.09
CA THR A 285 -26.38 22.09 20.14
C THR A 285 -25.01 22.02 20.85
N ASN A 286 -24.79 22.74 21.97
CA ASN A 286 -23.60 22.50 22.79
C ASN A 286 -23.59 21.13 23.42
N SER A 287 -24.73 20.55 23.83
CA SER A 287 -24.72 19.30 24.59
C SER A 287 -24.08 18.20 23.74
N ASN A 288 -24.52 18.06 22.49
CA ASN A 288 -23.89 17.14 21.52
C ASN A 288 -22.46 17.58 21.13
N LEU A 289 -22.20 18.87 20.89
CA LEU A 289 -20.88 19.38 20.53
C LEU A 289 -19.82 19.14 21.64
N MET A 290 -20.19 19.37 22.90
CA MET A 290 -19.36 19.14 24.08
C MET A 290 -19.05 17.65 24.21
N ILE A 291 -20.07 16.78 24.10
CA ILE A 291 -19.91 15.33 24.08
C ILE A 291 -18.96 14.88 22.96
N TRP A 292 -19.11 15.41 21.73
CA TRP A 292 -18.22 15.07 20.61
C TRP A 292 -16.78 15.56 20.83
N LYS A 293 -16.58 16.79 21.36
CA LYS A 293 -15.26 17.29 21.74
C LYS A 293 -14.60 16.41 22.82
N THR A 294 -15.35 16.01 23.86
CA THR A 294 -14.86 15.09 24.90
C THR A 294 -14.49 13.73 24.29
N LEU A 295 -15.36 13.11 23.50
CA LEU A 295 -15.08 11.83 22.84
C LEU A 295 -13.89 11.89 21.87
N ILE A 296 -13.70 13.01 21.17
CA ILE A 296 -12.53 13.28 20.31
C ILE A 296 -11.27 13.35 21.16
N ASN A 297 -11.28 14.09 22.27
CA ASN A 297 -10.14 14.18 23.19
C ASN A 297 -9.77 12.80 23.76
N GLU A 298 -10.76 12.03 24.22
CA GLU A 298 -10.56 10.67 24.69
C GLU A 298 -10.00 9.75 23.59
N TYR A 299 -10.55 9.78 22.38
CA TYR A 299 -10.03 9.01 21.24
C TYR A 299 -8.57 9.38 20.90
N ASN A 300 -8.20 10.65 21.04
CA ASN A 300 -6.82 11.13 20.85
C ASN A 300 -5.87 10.58 21.93
N LYS A 301 -6.35 10.44 23.19
CA LYS A 301 -5.61 9.89 24.34
C LYS A 301 -5.51 8.36 24.32
N GLU A 302 -6.47 7.65 23.72
CA GLU A 302 -6.43 6.20 23.57
C GLU A 302 -5.14 5.72 22.86
N ASN A 303 -4.64 4.54 23.23
CA ASN A 303 -3.50 3.93 22.57
C ASN A 303 -3.74 3.71 21.07
N ARG A 304 -2.66 3.68 20.27
CA ARG A 304 -2.74 3.33 18.85
C ARG A 304 -2.84 1.82 18.68
N LEU A 305 -3.71 1.41 17.75
CA LEU A 305 -3.92 0.02 17.35
C LEU A 305 -2.68 -0.52 16.62
N GLN A 306 -2.39 -1.82 16.72
CA GLN A 306 -1.25 -2.41 16.00
C GLN A 306 -1.53 -2.44 14.48
N LEU A 307 -0.46 -2.42 13.67
CA LEU A 307 -0.59 -2.34 12.20
C LEU A 307 -1.32 -3.52 11.56
N ASN A 308 -1.17 -4.70 12.16
CA ASN A 308 -1.73 -5.98 11.73
C ASN A 308 -3.19 -6.20 12.18
N GLU A 309 -3.75 -5.29 12.98
CA GLU A 309 -5.13 -5.36 13.43
C GLU A 309 -6.07 -4.55 12.51
N ASP A 310 -7.34 -4.96 12.45
CA ASP A 310 -8.36 -4.33 11.60
C ASP A 310 -8.98 -3.09 12.30
N PRO A 311 -8.86 -1.88 11.71
CA PRO A 311 -9.42 -0.67 12.29
C PRO A 311 -10.96 -0.68 12.35
N LEU A 312 -11.65 -1.30 11.38
CA LEU A 312 -13.12 -1.40 11.37
C LEU A 312 -13.63 -2.32 12.49
N LEU A 313 -12.89 -3.39 12.82
CA LEU A 313 -13.19 -4.22 13.99
C LEU A 313 -12.97 -3.44 15.30
N TRP A 314 -11.90 -2.64 15.41
CA TRP A 314 -11.70 -1.78 16.57
C TRP A 314 -12.88 -0.83 16.77
N TRP A 315 -13.34 -0.14 15.72
CA TRP A 315 -14.53 0.72 15.78
C TRP A 315 -15.82 -0.01 16.11
N ARG A 316 -15.96 -1.28 15.69
CA ARG A 316 -17.11 -2.13 15.99
C ARG A 316 -17.18 -2.52 17.47
N TYR A 317 -16.04 -2.82 18.10
CA TYR A 317 -15.98 -3.25 19.49
C TYR A 317 -15.96 -2.09 20.49
N ASN A 318 -15.39 -0.93 20.12
CA ASN A 318 -15.33 0.25 20.99
C ASN A 318 -16.64 1.04 20.97
N ILE A 319 -17.68 0.48 21.60
CA ILE A 319 -19.04 1.03 21.67
C ILE A 319 -19.11 2.48 22.21
N LYS A 320 -18.12 2.92 22.98
CA LYS A 320 -17.94 4.30 23.47
C LYS A 320 -18.00 5.33 22.34
N TYR A 321 -17.39 5.03 21.20
CA TYR A 321 -17.29 5.94 20.06
C TYR A 321 -18.30 5.63 18.95
N LYS A 322 -19.39 4.91 19.26
CA LYS A 322 -20.42 4.51 18.29
C LYS A 322 -21.02 5.69 17.51
N VAL A 323 -21.00 6.90 18.06
CA VAL A 323 -21.46 8.13 17.37
C VAL A 323 -20.62 8.48 16.14
N PHE A 324 -19.33 8.10 16.10
CA PHE A 324 -18.48 8.29 14.92
C PHE A 324 -18.69 7.23 13.83
N ALA A 325 -19.37 6.11 14.14
CA ALA A 325 -19.51 4.96 13.25
C ALA A 325 -20.10 5.26 11.84
N PRO A 326 -21.07 6.18 11.66
CA PRO A 326 -21.55 6.54 10.31
C PRO A 326 -20.45 7.14 9.44
N ILE A 327 -19.62 8.02 10.00
CA ILE A 327 -18.52 8.69 9.30
C ILE A 327 -17.36 7.72 9.08
N VAL A 328 -16.96 6.98 10.13
CA VAL A 328 -15.94 5.92 10.06
C VAL A 328 -16.20 4.96 8.89
N ARG A 329 -17.45 4.53 8.69
CA ARG A 329 -17.80 3.63 7.58
C ARG A 329 -17.60 4.24 6.20
N ILE A 330 -17.77 5.55 6.04
CA ILE A 330 -17.58 6.25 4.77
C ILE A 330 -16.08 6.38 4.47
N TYR A 331 -15.30 6.81 5.45
CA TYR A 331 -13.88 7.14 5.25
C TYR A 331 -12.94 5.93 5.36
N LEU A 332 -13.33 4.87 6.09
CA LEU A 332 -12.54 3.64 6.22
C LEU A 332 -12.92 2.51 5.25
N SER A 333 -13.90 2.70 4.35
CA SER A 333 -14.26 1.72 3.32
C SER A 333 -13.70 2.02 1.93
N ALA A 334 -13.11 3.20 1.73
CA ALA A 334 -12.64 3.63 0.41
C ALA A 334 -11.26 3.00 0.09
N PRO A 335 -11.14 2.21 -1.01
CA PRO A 335 -9.85 1.65 -1.42
C PRO A 335 -8.93 2.76 -1.96
N PRO A 336 -7.62 2.68 -1.72
CA PRO A 336 -6.65 3.70 -2.15
C PRO A 336 -6.26 3.61 -3.63
N SER A 337 -6.72 2.58 -4.34
CA SER A 337 -6.37 2.32 -5.73
C SER A 337 -7.53 1.72 -6.51
N SER A 338 -7.48 1.85 -7.82
CA SER A 338 -8.44 1.21 -8.71
C SER A 338 -8.16 -0.30 -8.92
N VAL A 339 -7.15 -0.88 -8.24
CA VAL A 339 -6.69 -2.28 -8.44
C VAL A 339 -7.80 -3.33 -8.24
N PRO A 340 -8.67 -3.25 -7.21
CA PRO A 340 -9.78 -4.19 -7.07
C PRO A 340 -10.73 -4.17 -8.30
N SER A 341 -10.92 -3.00 -8.90
CA SER A 341 -11.71 -2.85 -10.13
C SER A 341 -10.99 -3.41 -11.35
N GLU A 342 -9.67 -3.20 -11.53
CA GLU A 342 -8.92 -3.86 -12.61
C GLU A 342 -8.88 -5.39 -12.47
N GLN A 343 -8.86 -5.93 -11.24
CA GLN A 343 -8.99 -7.37 -11.01
C GLN A 343 -10.38 -7.87 -11.46
N LEU A 344 -11.45 -7.16 -11.12
CA LEU A 344 -12.82 -7.45 -11.58
C LEU A 344 -12.93 -7.45 -13.11
N PHE A 345 -12.35 -6.44 -13.78
CA PHE A 345 -12.34 -6.37 -15.24
C PHE A 345 -11.43 -7.42 -15.90
N SER A 346 -10.31 -7.80 -15.27
CA SER A 346 -9.45 -8.89 -15.75
C SER A 346 -10.17 -10.25 -15.64
N ALA A 347 -10.89 -10.48 -14.54
CA ALA A 347 -11.75 -11.64 -14.37
C ALA A 347 -12.95 -11.63 -15.34
N ALA A 348 -13.45 -10.45 -15.73
CA ALA A 348 -14.44 -10.30 -16.79
C ALA A 348 -13.86 -10.69 -18.17
N GLY A 349 -12.60 -10.36 -18.43
CA GLY A 349 -11.87 -10.81 -19.63
C GLY A 349 -11.97 -12.32 -19.83
N LEU A 350 -11.70 -13.12 -18.80
CA LEU A 350 -11.82 -14.58 -18.82
C LEU A 350 -13.26 -15.09 -19.06
N ILE A 351 -14.28 -14.27 -18.79
CA ILE A 351 -15.70 -14.61 -19.03
C ILE A 351 -16.11 -14.29 -20.48
N TYR A 352 -15.49 -13.30 -21.11
CA TYR A 352 -15.71 -12.92 -22.52
C TYR A 352 -14.72 -13.56 -23.50
N GLU A 353 -13.64 -14.15 -23.01
CA GLU A 353 -12.66 -14.94 -23.77
C GLU A 353 -13.28 -16.22 -24.39
N PRO A 354 -12.60 -16.89 -25.36
CA PRO A 354 -13.24 -17.63 -26.46
C PRO A 354 -13.99 -18.94 -26.10
N LEU A 355 -14.24 -19.20 -24.82
CA LEU A 355 -15.05 -20.31 -24.30
C LEU A 355 -16.54 -19.95 -24.11
N ARG A 356 -16.94 -18.66 -24.12
CA ARG A 356 -18.34 -18.23 -23.84
C ARG A 356 -18.84 -17.06 -24.72
N ASN A 357 -18.63 -17.16 -26.03
CA ASN A 357 -18.80 -16.10 -27.05
C ASN A 357 -20.25 -15.60 -27.29
N ARG A 358 -21.20 -15.89 -26.39
CA ARG A 358 -22.63 -15.52 -26.47
C ARG A 358 -23.22 -15.05 -25.14
N LEU A 359 -22.39 -14.70 -24.16
CA LEU A 359 -22.87 -14.19 -22.88
C LEU A 359 -23.23 -12.71 -22.98
N GLU A 360 -24.49 -12.37 -22.73
CA GLU A 360 -24.97 -10.98 -22.66
C GLU A 360 -24.37 -10.26 -21.44
N GLY A 361 -24.16 -8.95 -21.56
CA GLY A 361 -23.48 -8.15 -20.53
C GLY A 361 -24.13 -8.21 -19.14
N GLU A 362 -25.47 -8.30 -19.07
CA GLU A 362 -26.20 -8.46 -17.82
C GLU A 362 -25.89 -9.81 -17.13
N LYS A 363 -25.77 -10.89 -17.91
CA LYS A 363 -25.42 -12.23 -17.39
C LYS A 363 -23.95 -12.29 -16.97
N ALA A 364 -23.06 -11.63 -17.69
CA ALA A 364 -21.66 -11.46 -17.29
C ALA A 364 -21.55 -10.69 -15.96
N ALA A 365 -22.28 -9.58 -15.81
CA ALA A 365 -22.32 -8.81 -14.58
C ALA A 365 -22.84 -9.63 -13.39
N LYS A 366 -23.91 -10.43 -13.57
CA LYS A 366 -24.42 -11.34 -12.53
C LYS A 366 -23.41 -12.42 -12.15
N LEU A 367 -22.71 -13.03 -13.12
CA LEU A 367 -21.66 -14.01 -12.82
C LEU A 367 -20.46 -13.39 -12.08
N LEU A 368 -20.05 -12.17 -12.44
CA LEU A 368 -19.01 -11.45 -11.72
C LEU A 368 -19.43 -11.11 -10.29
N PHE A 369 -20.64 -10.57 -10.12
CA PHE A 369 -21.21 -10.27 -8.80
C PHE A 369 -21.21 -11.52 -7.91
N VAL A 370 -21.73 -12.64 -8.40
CA VAL A 370 -21.75 -13.92 -7.67
C VAL A 370 -20.32 -14.39 -7.36
N LYS A 371 -19.41 -14.41 -8.34
CA LYS A 371 -18.02 -14.85 -8.16
C LYS A 371 -17.29 -14.08 -7.05
N TYR A 372 -17.48 -12.77 -6.96
CA TYR A 372 -16.80 -11.92 -5.97
C TYR A 372 -17.51 -11.84 -4.62
N ASN A 373 -18.84 -12.03 -4.56
CA ASN A 373 -19.59 -11.93 -3.30
C ASN A 373 -19.81 -13.28 -2.59
N LEU A 374 -19.81 -14.43 -3.29
CA LEU A 374 -19.96 -15.74 -2.63
C LEU A 374 -18.92 -16.02 -1.52
N PRO A 375 -17.61 -15.70 -1.70
CA PRO A 375 -16.64 -15.84 -0.61
C PRO A 375 -16.95 -14.97 0.61
N LEU A 376 -17.55 -13.78 0.41
CA LEU A 376 -17.88 -12.85 1.49
C LEU A 376 -19.04 -13.32 2.37
N VAL A 377 -19.83 -14.28 1.90
CA VAL A 377 -20.95 -14.89 2.64
C VAL A 377 -20.66 -16.33 3.08
N ASN A 378 -19.42 -16.80 2.96
CA ASN A 378 -18.99 -18.17 3.27
C ASN A 378 -19.89 -19.25 2.63
N PHE A 379 -20.23 -19.07 1.34
CA PHE A 379 -21.04 -20.03 0.61
C PHE A 379 -20.17 -21.17 0.07
N ASP A 380 -20.35 -22.37 0.63
CA ASP A 380 -19.77 -23.61 0.10
C ASP A 380 -20.54 -24.09 -1.15
N TYR A 381 -19.79 -24.61 -2.13
CA TYR A 381 -20.27 -25.02 -3.46
C TYR A 381 -20.80 -26.47 -3.52
#